data_AF-A0A2T6FPY9-F1
#
_entry.id   AF-A0A2T6FPY9-F1
#
_cell.length_a   1.000
_cell.length_b   1.000
_cell.length_c   1.000
_cell.angle_alpha   90.00
_cell.angle_beta   90.00
_cell.angle_gamma   90.00
#
_symmetry.space_group_name_H-M   'P 1'
#
loop_
_entity.id
_entity.type
_entity.pdbx_description
1 polymer ?
#
loop_
_entity_poly.entity_id
_entity_poly.type
_entity_poly.pdbx_seq_one_letter_code
_entity_poly.pdbx_strand_id
1 'polypeptide(L)'
;MFTLRVSKPQPDYVTYKERYKVDLPLQMAECETNYARLNKLLTDKSCNEFRFIVARGGQQWLHLLRVLERSPYTTTLELSRTSIGVSSEWLAMPKLTLRMYHDAKLAEVLAWEGHKRLRPRYEYPNRSMYQSDEKYQLNRFLGEWLNLCLEHAFTPDANFQF
;
A
#
# COMPACT_ATOMS: atom_id res chain seq x y z
N MET A 1 -3.10 -26.03 40.40
CA MET A 1 -2.86 -27.34 39.78
C MET A 1 -2.76 -27.12 38.27
N PHE A 2 -1.55 -27.00 37.71
CA PHE A 2 -1.36 -26.74 36.27
C PHE A 2 -1.29 -28.07 35.53
N THR A 3 -2.19 -28.30 34.58
CA THR A 3 -2.16 -29.48 33.72
C THR A 3 -1.21 -29.23 32.54
N LEU A 4 -0.09 -29.94 32.51
CA LEU A 4 0.79 -29.98 31.35
C LEU A 4 0.02 -30.60 30.18
N ARG A 5 -0.20 -29.82 29.11
CA ARG A 5 -0.74 -30.34 27.85
C ARG A 5 0.27 -31.31 27.26
N VAL A 6 -0.03 -32.60 27.33
CA VAL A 6 0.71 -33.62 26.60
C VAL A 6 0.51 -33.39 25.11
N SER A 7 1.60 -33.17 24.37
CA SER A 7 1.59 -33.04 22.92
C SER A 7 1.16 -34.37 22.29
N LYS A 8 0.03 -34.38 21.58
CA LYS A 8 -0.35 -35.54 20.76
C LYS A 8 0.66 -35.71 19.61
N PRO A 9 1.10 -36.95 19.31
CA PRO A 9 1.99 -37.21 18.18
C PRO A 9 1.27 -36.84 16.87
N GLN A 10 1.99 -36.16 16.00
CA GLN A 10 1.48 -35.57 14.77
C GLN A 10 1.79 -36.49 13.58
N PRO A 11 0.86 -36.64 12.61
CA PRO A 11 1.15 -37.41 11.40
C PRO A 11 2.14 -36.68 10.47
N ASP A 12 3.07 -37.45 9.90
CA ASP A 12 4.22 -36.95 9.10
C ASP A 12 3.85 -36.14 7.85
N TYR A 13 2.60 -36.24 7.37
CA TYR A 13 2.11 -35.49 6.20
C TYR A 13 1.59 -34.08 6.54
N VAL A 14 1.53 -33.71 7.83
CA VAL A 14 1.09 -32.38 8.25
C VAL A 14 2.33 -31.54 8.57
N THR A 15 2.72 -30.64 7.67
CA THR A 15 3.68 -29.57 7.99
C THR A 15 2.92 -28.37 8.54
N TYR A 16 2.96 -28.12 9.84
CA TYR A 16 2.50 -26.84 10.37
C TYR A 16 3.48 -25.76 9.95
N LYS A 17 3.09 -24.92 8.99
CA LYS A 17 3.81 -23.67 8.73
C LYS A 17 3.80 -22.85 10.01
N GLU A 18 4.96 -22.34 10.43
CA GLU A 18 5.05 -21.52 11.63
C GLU A 18 4.04 -20.36 11.56
N ARG A 19 3.39 -20.09 12.70
CA ARG A 19 2.44 -18.97 12.78
C ARG A 19 3.17 -17.68 12.49
N TYR A 20 2.70 -16.94 11.49
CA TYR A 20 3.23 -15.63 11.15
C TYR A 20 3.31 -14.73 12.40
N LYS A 21 4.50 -14.18 12.63
CA LYS A 21 4.77 -13.19 13.67
C LYS A 21 5.02 -11.87 12.96
N VAL A 22 4.34 -10.83 13.43
CA VAL A 22 4.51 -9.48 12.89
C VAL A 22 5.91 -8.98 13.24
N ASP A 23 6.71 -8.69 12.23
CA ASP A 23 7.97 -7.96 12.37
C ASP A 23 7.65 -6.46 12.42
N LEU A 24 7.47 -5.92 13.62
CA LEU A 24 7.12 -4.52 13.83
C LEU A 24 8.22 -3.57 13.35
N PRO A 25 9.51 -3.77 13.68
CA PRO A 25 10.59 -2.94 13.16
C PRO A 25 10.60 -2.85 11.63
N LEU A 26 10.45 -3.97 10.94
CA LEU A 26 10.42 -4.00 9.47
C LEU A 26 9.20 -3.23 8.92
N GLN A 27 8.02 -3.44 9.50
CA GLN A 27 6.82 -2.71 9.08
C GLN A 27 6.95 -1.19 9.31
N MET A 28 7.56 -0.77 10.41
CA MET A 28 7.81 0.64 10.69
C MET A 28 8.78 1.24 9.69
N ALA A 29 9.89 0.55 9.39
CA ALA A 29 10.88 0.99 8.41
C ALA A 29 10.27 1.18 7.00
N GLU A 30 9.39 0.28 6.58
CA GLU A 30 8.65 0.45 5.32
C GLU A 30 7.76 1.70 5.36
N CYS A 31 7.06 1.95 6.47
CA CYS A 31 6.19 3.11 6.60
C CYS A 31 6.97 4.44 6.64
N GLU A 32 8.13 4.48 7.30
CA GLU A 32 9.03 5.65 7.30
C GLU A 32 9.55 5.94 5.88
N THR A 33 9.97 4.89 5.18
CA THR A 33 10.46 5.00 3.81
C THR A 33 9.37 5.49 2.87
N ASN A 34 8.14 4.99 3.03
CA ASN A 34 6.98 5.44 2.26
C ASN A 34 6.64 6.91 2.53
N TYR A 35 6.76 7.36 3.78
CA TYR A 35 6.56 8.77 4.12
C TYR A 35 7.58 9.66 3.41
N ALA A 36 8.86 9.29 3.45
CA ALA A 36 9.92 10.03 2.79
C ALA A 36 9.70 10.09 1.27
N ARG A 37 9.31 8.97 0.64
CA ARG A 37 9.01 8.91 -0.79
C ARG A 37 7.79 9.77 -1.17
N LEU A 38 6.70 9.70 -0.40
CA LEU A 38 5.52 10.55 -0.61
C LEU A 38 5.87 12.03 -0.44
N ASN A 39 6.65 12.41 0.57
CA ASN A 39 7.04 13.80 0.78
C ASN A 39 7.96 14.33 -0.35
N LYS A 40 8.70 13.47 -1.06
CA LYS A 40 9.44 13.84 -2.28
C LYS A 40 8.53 14.03 -3.49
N LEU A 41 7.48 13.21 -3.60
CA LEU A 41 6.53 13.25 -4.72
C LEU A 41 5.53 14.43 -4.58
N LEU A 42 5.16 14.76 -3.35
CA LEU A 42 4.21 15.81 -2.99
C LEU A 42 4.93 17.13 -2.68
N THR A 43 5.64 17.67 -3.67
CA THR A 43 6.51 18.84 -3.50
C THR A 43 5.74 20.11 -3.13
N ASP A 44 4.61 20.35 -3.82
CA ASP A 44 3.72 21.47 -3.49
C ASP A 44 2.63 21.02 -2.50
N LYS A 45 2.88 21.27 -1.22
CA LYS A 45 1.95 20.89 -0.15
C LYS A 45 0.62 21.65 -0.18
N SER A 46 0.49 22.74 -0.94
CA SER A 46 -0.76 23.48 -1.08
C SER A 46 -1.72 22.82 -2.07
N CYS A 47 -1.19 22.04 -3.02
CA CYS A 47 -2.01 21.35 -4.00
C CYS A 47 -2.76 20.17 -3.38
N ASN A 48 -4.02 19.96 -3.80
CA ASN A 48 -4.83 18.82 -3.37
C ASN A 48 -4.83 17.68 -4.38
N GLU A 49 -4.19 17.85 -5.54
CA GLU A 49 -4.18 16.86 -6.59
C GLU A 49 -2.83 16.82 -7.31
N PHE A 50 -2.24 15.64 -7.40
CA PHE A 50 -0.95 15.41 -8.02
C PHE A 50 -1.13 14.38 -9.14
N ARG A 51 -0.83 14.80 -10.35
CA ARG A 51 -0.92 13.99 -11.56
C ARG A 51 0.48 13.79 -12.12
N PHE A 52 0.80 12.55 -12.45
CA PHE A 52 2.06 12.22 -13.10
C PHE A 52 1.89 10.97 -13.95
N ILE A 53 2.66 10.89 -15.03
CA ILE A 53 2.64 9.74 -15.94
C ILE A 53 3.85 8.88 -15.63
N VAL A 54 3.64 7.56 -15.58
CA VAL A 54 4.72 6.57 -15.54
C VAL A 54 4.65 5.74 -16.80
N ALA A 55 5.77 5.65 -17.52
CA ALA A 55 5.91 4.86 -18.74
C ALA A 55 6.78 3.62 -18.48
N ARG A 56 6.29 2.43 -18.83
CA ARG A 56 7.08 1.18 -18.76
C ARG A 56 6.63 0.18 -19.81
N GLY A 57 7.57 -0.41 -20.54
CA GLY A 57 7.27 -1.48 -21.52
C GLY A 57 6.34 -1.03 -22.65
N GLY A 58 6.44 0.22 -23.09
CA GLY A 58 5.59 0.79 -24.16
C GLY A 58 4.17 1.15 -23.71
N GLN A 59 3.83 0.95 -22.43
CA GLN A 59 2.55 1.36 -21.84
C GLN A 59 2.75 2.59 -20.96
N GLN A 60 1.71 3.42 -20.88
CA GLN A 60 1.68 4.62 -20.06
C GLN A 60 0.48 4.59 -19.12
N TRP A 61 0.72 4.98 -17.87
CA TRP A 61 -0.32 5.10 -16.87
C TRP A 61 -0.31 6.51 -16.28
N LEU A 62 -1.49 7.11 -16.24
CA LEU A 62 -1.72 8.31 -15.46
C LEU A 62 -1.99 7.89 -14.02
N HIS A 63 -1.16 8.39 -13.12
CA HIS A 63 -1.36 8.24 -11.69
C HIS A 63 -1.91 9.52 -11.09
N LEU A 64 -2.84 9.35 -10.15
CA LEU A 64 -3.50 10.43 -9.46
C LEU A 64 -3.42 10.20 -7.95
N LEU A 65 -2.76 11.12 -7.27
CA LEU A 65 -2.81 11.27 -5.82
C LEU A 65 -3.71 12.44 -5.47
N ARG A 66 -4.83 12.18 -4.81
CA ARG A 66 -5.77 13.21 -4.35
C ARG A 66 -5.77 13.29 -2.84
N VAL A 67 -5.68 14.50 -2.31
CA VAL A 67 -5.85 14.75 -0.88
C VAL A 67 -7.33 14.69 -0.55
N LEU A 68 -7.71 13.75 0.31
CA LEU A 68 -9.08 13.60 0.80
C LEU A 68 -9.33 14.44 2.05
N GLU A 69 -8.34 14.51 2.94
CA GLU A 69 -8.46 15.18 4.23
C GLU A 69 -7.08 15.67 4.70
N ARG A 70 -7.05 16.88 5.28
CA ARG A 70 -5.89 17.42 5.99
C ARG A 70 -6.28 17.74 7.42
N SER A 71 -5.55 17.18 8.36
CA SER A 71 -5.63 17.47 9.79
C SER A 71 -4.25 17.97 10.27
N PRO A 72 -4.14 18.56 11.48
CA PRO A 72 -2.87 19.14 11.94
C PRO A 72 -1.67 18.19 11.90
N TYR A 73 -1.90 16.90 12.15
CA TYR A 73 -0.84 15.89 12.23
C TYR A 73 -0.98 14.77 11.19
N THR A 74 -2.03 14.78 10.38
CA THR A 74 -2.27 13.72 9.40
C THR A 74 -2.80 14.25 8.08
N THR A 75 -2.44 13.59 6.99
CA THR A 75 -3.04 13.80 5.66
C THR A 75 -3.53 12.46 5.13
N THR A 76 -4.79 12.41 4.71
CA THR A 76 -5.37 11.23 4.05
C THR A 76 -5.38 11.45 2.54
N LEU A 77 -4.87 10.47 1.79
CA LEU A 77 -4.74 10.54 0.33
C LEU A 77 -5.50 9.37 -0.32
N GLU A 78 -6.02 9.59 -1.52
CA GLU A 78 -6.44 8.52 -2.44
C GLU A 78 -5.40 8.40 -3.55
N LEU A 79 -4.93 7.18 -3.76
CA LEU A 79 -4.13 6.79 -4.92
C LEU A 79 -5.01 6.04 -5.91
N SER A 80 -5.03 6.52 -7.15
CA SER A 80 -5.67 5.84 -8.28
C SER A 80 -4.78 5.87 -9.53
N ARG A 81 -5.07 4.97 -10.48
CA ARG A 81 -4.36 4.84 -11.74
C ARG A 81 -5.35 4.64 -12.88
N THR A 82 -5.13 5.35 -13.97
CA THR A 82 -5.85 5.19 -15.22
C THR A 82 -4.85 4.85 -16.32
N SER A 83 -5.13 3.83 -17.12
CA SER A 83 -4.30 3.55 -18.29
C SER A 83 -4.53 4.61 -19.37
N ILE A 84 -3.46 4.98 -20.06
CA ILE A 84 -3.55 5.86 -21.24
C ILE A 84 -3.56 4.94 -22.47
N GLY A 85 -4.66 4.95 -23.23
CA GLY A 85 -4.84 4.13 -24.45
C GLY A 85 -5.67 2.86 -24.26
N VAL A 86 -5.54 1.90 -25.19
CA VAL A 86 -6.31 0.64 -25.22
C VAL A 86 -5.73 -0.34 -24.19
N SER A 87 -6.20 -0.25 -22.96
CA SER A 87 -5.93 -1.26 -21.93
C SER A 87 -7.18 -2.09 -21.65
N SER A 88 -7.01 -3.39 -21.42
CA SER A 88 -8.08 -4.20 -20.85
C SER A 88 -8.43 -3.69 -19.45
N GLU A 89 -9.70 -3.36 -19.21
CA GLU A 89 -10.21 -2.94 -17.89
C GLU A 89 -9.92 -3.96 -16.78
N TRP A 90 -9.70 -5.23 -17.13
CA TRP A 90 -9.35 -6.31 -16.20
C TRP A 90 -8.06 -6.12 -15.40
N LEU A 91 -7.17 -5.19 -15.79
CA LEU A 91 -5.91 -4.92 -15.07
C LEU A 91 -5.88 -3.56 -14.35
N ALA A 92 -7.05 -3.00 -14.05
CA ALA A 92 -7.15 -1.78 -13.26
C ALA A 92 -6.45 -1.96 -11.91
N MET A 93 -5.64 -0.97 -11.51
CA MET A 93 -5.05 -0.96 -10.18
C MET A 93 -6.14 -0.56 -9.17
N PRO A 94 -6.30 -1.31 -8.07
CA PRO A 94 -7.25 -0.95 -7.04
C PRO A 94 -6.90 0.43 -6.47
N LYS A 95 -7.92 1.22 -6.17
CA LYS A 95 -7.73 2.49 -5.46
C LYS A 95 -7.20 2.20 -4.04
N LEU A 96 -6.13 2.87 -3.65
CA LEU A 96 -5.61 2.78 -2.29
C LEU A 96 -5.94 4.05 -1.51
N THR A 97 -6.37 3.90 -0.26
CA THR A 97 -6.44 5.00 0.69
C THR A 97 -5.21 4.97 1.56
N LEU A 98 -4.46 6.06 1.58
CA LEU A 98 -3.22 6.20 2.32
C LEU A 98 -3.40 7.21 3.45
N ARG A 99 -2.61 7.06 4.51
CA ARG A 99 -2.48 8.09 5.54
C ARG A 99 -1.02 8.38 5.82
N MET A 100 -0.69 9.66 5.79
CA MET A 100 0.58 10.20 6.26
C MET A 100 0.39 10.74 7.67
N TYR A 101 1.25 10.33 8.60
CA TYR A 101 1.39 10.84 9.95
C TYR A 101 2.61 11.75 9.99
N HIS A 102 2.41 13.04 10.20
CA HIS A 102 3.46 14.06 10.07
C HIS A 102 4.34 14.18 11.32
N ASP A 103 3.78 13.86 12.48
CA ASP A 103 4.45 13.79 13.77
C ASP A 103 5.39 12.59 13.86
N ALA A 104 4.88 11.40 13.53
CA ALA A 104 5.65 10.16 13.53
C ALA A 104 6.48 9.96 12.24
N LYS A 105 6.23 10.78 11.20
CA LYS A 105 6.85 10.65 9.87
C LYS A 105 6.65 9.26 9.25
N LEU A 106 5.42 8.75 9.35
CA LEU A 106 5.02 7.43 8.83
C LEU A 106 3.96 7.57 7.75
N ALA A 107 3.99 6.70 6.74
CA ALA A 107 2.90 6.59 5.78
C ALA A 107 2.51 5.14 5.54
N GLU A 108 1.21 4.87 5.55
CA GLU A 108 0.68 3.51 5.40
C GLU A 108 -0.59 3.47 4.55
N VAL A 109 -0.88 2.28 4.02
CA VAL A 109 -2.15 1.95 3.35
C VAL A 109 -3.22 1.65 4.40
N LEU A 110 -4.29 2.44 4.44
CA LEU A 110 -5.44 2.23 5.32
C LEU A 110 -6.49 1.27 4.73
N ALA A 111 -6.66 1.31 3.41
CA ALA A 111 -7.66 0.55 2.69
C ALA A 111 -7.28 0.36 1.21
N TRP A 112 -7.85 -0.67 0.59
CA TRP A 112 -7.86 -0.83 -0.87
C TRP A 112 -9.26 -1.19 -1.34
N GLU A 113 -9.74 -0.56 -2.41
CA GLU A 113 -10.97 -0.95 -3.14
C GLU A 113 -12.17 -1.43 -2.27
N GLY A 114 -12.55 -0.64 -1.26
CA GLY A 114 -13.66 -0.96 -0.35
C GLY A 114 -13.31 -1.86 0.85
N HIS A 115 -12.15 -2.52 0.83
CA HIS A 115 -11.59 -3.26 1.96
C HIS A 115 -10.92 -2.30 2.95
N LYS A 116 -11.62 -2.02 4.05
CA LYS A 116 -11.19 -1.09 5.11
C LYS A 116 -10.78 -1.83 6.38
N ARG A 117 -10.14 -1.10 7.31
CA ARG A 117 -9.77 -1.60 8.65
C ARG A 117 -8.82 -2.80 8.57
N LEU A 118 -7.76 -2.62 7.78
CA LEU A 118 -6.65 -3.56 7.68
C LEU A 118 -6.08 -3.90 9.06
N ARG A 119 -5.95 -5.21 9.34
CA ARG A 119 -5.37 -5.71 10.59
C ARG A 119 -3.87 -5.96 10.39
N PRO A 120 -3.04 -5.73 11.42
CA PRO A 120 -1.61 -6.07 11.36
C PRO A 120 -1.33 -7.54 11.05
N ARG A 121 -2.28 -8.43 11.40
CA ARG A 121 -2.23 -9.86 11.15
C ARG A 121 -3.63 -10.45 10.97
N TYR A 122 -3.73 -11.44 10.08
CA TYR A 122 -4.91 -12.30 9.92
C TYR A 122 -4.61 -13.77 10.25
N GLU A 123 -5.61 -14.46 10.77
CA GLU A 123 -5.60 -15.93 10.78
C GLU A 123 -5.88 -16.43 9.37
N TYR A 124 -5.24 -17.53 8.98
CA TYR A 124 -5.43 -18.13 7.66
C TYR A 124 -5.73 -19.62 7.81
N PRO A 125 -6.73 -20.16 7.07
CA PRO A 125 -7.63 -19.44 6.16
C PRO A 125 -8.66 -18.57 6.90
N ASN A 126 -9.11 -17.49 6.26
CA ASN A 126 -10.25 -16.67 6.73
C ASN A 126 -11.26 -16.48 5.59
N ARG A 127 -12.50 -16.07 5.94
CA ARG A 127 -13.59 -15.91 4.96
C ARG A 127 -13.28 -14.93 3.82
N SER A 128 -12.42 -13.94 4.09
CA SER A 128 -11.99 -12.93 3.11
C SER A 128 -10.72 -13.34 2.36
N MET A 129 -10.16 -14.51 2.65
CA MET A 129 -8.91 -15.05 2.06
C MET A 129 -7.68 -14.15 2.19
N TYR A 130 -7.66 -13.21 3.13
CA TYR A 130 -6.47 -12.38 3.37
C TYR A 130 -5.30 -13.22 3.88
N GLN A 131 -4.10 -12.92 3.40
CA GLN A 131 -2.91 -13.57 3.91
C GLN A 131 -2.60 -13.09 5.33
N SER A 132 -1.82 -13.89 6.07
CA SER A 132 -1.50 -13.55 7.45
C SER A 132 -0.75 -12.21 7.59
N ASP A 133 0.01 -11.82 6.58
CA ASP A 133 0.86 -10.62 6.49
C ASP A 133 0.33 -9.56 5.52
N GLU A 134 -0.96 -9.60 5.16
CA GLU A 134 -1.61 -8.73 4.17
C GLU A 134 -1.24 -7.24 4.32
N LYS A 135 -1.26 -6.74 5.56
CA LYS A 135 -0.92 -5.34 5.87
C LYS A 135 0.52 -4.98 5.46
N TYR A 136 1.46 -5.89 5.71
CA TYR A 136 2.85 -5.69 5.30
C TYR A 136 2.98 -5.69 3.78
N GLN A 137 2.34 -6.65 3.11
CA GLN A 137 2.37 -6.73 1.65
C GLN A 137 1.84 -5.46 0.99
N LEU A 138 0.75 -4.89 1.49
CA LEU A 138 0.18 -3.63 0.97
C LEU A 138 1.11 -2.42 1.20
N ASN A 139 1.72 -2.31 2.37
CA ASN A 139 2.68 -1.23 2.63
C ASN A 139 3.96 -1.37 1.78
N ARG A 140 4.45 -2.59 1.58
CA ARG A 140 5.57 -2.87 0.68
C ARG A 140 5.21 -2.56 -0.78
N PHE A 141 4.03 -2.96 -1.23
CA PHE A 141 3.53 -2.65 -2.57
C PHE A 141 3.47 -1.14 -2.81
N LEU A 142 2.96 -0.37 -1.85
CA LEU A 142 3.01 1.09 -1.91
C LEU A 142 4.44 1.60 -2.07
N GLY A 143 5.40 1.04 -1.33
CA GLY A 143 6.80 1.43 -1.40
C GLY A 143 7.45 1.16 -2.77
N GLU A 144 7.22 -0.03 -3.32
CA GLU A 144 7.69 -0.39 -4.67
C GLU A 144 7.06 0.53 -5.73
N TRP A 145 5.76 0.81 -5.60
CA TRP A 145 5.05 1.72 -6.50
C TRP A 145 5.59 3.16 -6.40
N LEU A 146 5.80 3.68 -5.19
CA LEU A 146 6.38 5.02 -4.99
C LEU A 146 7.79 5.11 -5.54
N ASN A 147 8.60 4.06 -5.37
CA ASN A 147 9.95 4.02 -5.91
C ASN A 147 9.93 4.10 -7.44
N LEU A 148 9.06 3.31 -8.09
CA LEU A 148 8.86 3.37 -9.53
C LEU A 148 8.46 4.78 -10.00
N CYS A 149 7.57 5.44 -9.26
CA CYS A 149 7.15 6.79 -9.59
C CYS A 149 8.32 7.78 -9.47
N LEU A 150 9.13 7.71 -8.41
CA LEU A 150 10.27 8.62 -8.28
C LEU A 150 11.35 8.42 -9.35
N GLU A 151 11.49 7.20 -9.88
CA GLU A 151 12.49 6.88 -10.91
C GLU A 151 12.03 7.25 -12.33
N HIS A 152 10.73 7.14 -12.62
CA HIS A 152 10.22 7.19 -13.99
C HIS A 152 9.07 8.18 -14.21
N ALA A 153 8.59 8.86 -13.18
CA ALA A 153 7.49 9.80 -13.34
C ALA A 153 7.95 11.07 -14.06
N PHE A 154 7.11 11.55 -14.95
CA PHE A 154 7.18 12.89 -15.51
C PHE A 154 5.82 13.56 -15.41
N THR A 155 5.84 14.88 -15.26
CA THR A 155 4.61 15.67 -15.21
C THR A 155 3.97 15.69 -16.59
N PRO A 156 2.68 15.35 -16.75
CA PRO A 156 1.99 15.55 -18.02
C PRO A 156 2.01 17.04 -18.39
N ASP A 157 2.19 17.34 -19.67
CA ASP A 157 2.06 18.71 -20.17
C ASP A 157 0.68 19.27 -19.83
N ALA A 158 0.57 20.59 -19.63
CA ALA A 158 -0.69 21.25 -19.27
C ALA A 158 -1.83 21.01 -20.29
N ASN A 159 -1.48 20.60 -21.52
CA ASN A 159 -2.41 20.27 -22.60
C ASN A 159 -2.73 18.77 -22.72
N PHE A 160 -2.32 17.93 -21.77
CA PHE A 160 -2.60 16.50 -21.81
C PHE A 160 -4.10 16.25 -21.58
N GLN A 161 -4.83 16.01 -22.67
CA GLN A 161 -6.25 15.63 -22.66
C GLN A 161 -6.40 14.12 -22.80
N PHE A 162 -7.44 13.61 -22.13
CA PHE A 162 -7.82 12.20 -22.05
C PHE A 162 -8.49 11.69 -23.33
#